data_AF-A0A3A4SQL3-F1
#
_entry.id   AF-A0A3A4SQL3-F1
#
_cell.length_a   1.000
_cell.length_b   1.000
_cell.length_c   1.000
_cell.angle_alpha   90.00
_cell.angle_beta   90.00
_cell.angle_gamma   90.00
#
_symmetry.space_group_name_H-M   'P 1'
#
loop_
_entity.id
_entity.type
_entity.pdbx_description
1 polymer ?
#
loop_
_entity_poly.entity_id
_entity_poly.type
_entity_poly.pdbx_seq_one_letter_code
_entity_poly.pdbx_strand_id
1 'polypeptide(L)'
;MPNQTNDKSIVLKKIKNLPMTSGAAESILNVFKATLATAPFCGGIASLISDYIPSARFQRLEAFAQQIANDLLELSEKVNESYIQTDDFAFVFEKSFRGVAENPQAEKINAFRGILINSAIRDDYSEEEKEYFIALVNTFSALHIRILRFMAYPKQYLNDSGISEDRITGGFSTFFPVAIPGVSLSVIESAFGDLHQYGLINTDKTIFHTMTSGQGLHLLGNRVSEFGHRFIQFCVSPAS
;
A
#
# COMPACT_ATOMS: atom_id res chain seq x y z
N MET A 1 -42.28 -6.36 -19.59
CA MET A 1 -41.46 -7.09 -18.61
C MET A 1 -40.28 -7.73 -19.34
N PRO A 2 -39.04 -7.33 -19.02
CA PRO A 2 -37.87 -8.19 -19.21
C PRO A 2 -37.16 -8.46 -17.87
N ASN A 3 -36.54 -9.64 -17.86
CA ASN A 3 -35.99 -10.39 -16.74
C ASN A 3 -34.71 -9.72 -16.17
N GLN A 4 -34.73 -9.23 -14.93
CA GLN A 4 -33.56 -8.72 -14.22
C GLN A 4 -33.11 -9.72 -13.14
N THR A 5 -32.41 -10.77 -13.55
CA THR A 5 -31.79 -11.74 -12.65
C THR A 5 -30.39 -12.08 -13.16
N ASN A 6 -29.41 -11.15 -13.14
CA ASN A 6 -28.01 -11.61 -13.26
C ASN A 6 -26.84 -10.66 -12.90
N ASP A 7 -26.93 -9.76 -11.91
CA ASP A 7 -25.74 -8.94 -11.53
C ASP A 7 -25.36 -9.01 -10.04
N LYS A 8 -25.54 -10.19 -9.43
CA LYS A 8 -24.78 -10.53 -8.22
C LYS A 8 -23.33 -10.79 -8.62
N SER A 9 -22.54 -9.71 -8.55
CA SER A 9 -21.08 -9.65 -8.48
C SER A 9 -20.32 -10.43 -9.56
N ILE A 10 -19.90 -9.72 -10.60
CA ILE A 10 -18.92 -10.18 -11.60
C ILE A 10 -17.65 -10.70 -10.92
N VAL A 11 -17.28 -10.13 -9.76
CA VAL A 11 -16.14 -10.58 -8.95
C VAL A 11 -16.37 -11.94 -8.31
N LEU A 12 -17.52 -12.22 -7.69
CA LEU A 12 -17.84 -13.56 -7.19
C LEU A 12 -17.83 -14.61 -8.31
N LYS A 13 -18.26 -14.24 -9.53
CA LYS A 13 -18.20 -15.12 -10.71
C LYS A 13 -16.77 -15.34 -11.22
N LYS A 14 -15.92 -14.30 -11.23
CA LYS A 14 -14.51 -14.42 -11.64
C LYS A 14 -13.67 -15.19 -10.63
N ILE A 15 -13.88 -14.93 -9.34
CA ILE A 15 -13.27 -15.65 -8.21
C ILE A 15 -13.66 -17.15 -8.26
N LYS A 16 -14.87 -17.49 -8.71
CA LYS A 16 -15.32 -18.88 -8.86
C LYS A 16 -14.63 -19.64 -10.01
N ASN A 17 -14.02 -18.93 -10.96
CA ASN A 17 -13.39 -19.48 -12.15
C ASN A 17 -11.85 -19.51 -12.11
N LEU A 18 -11.23 -19.17 -10.96
CA LEU A 18 -9.78 -19.26 -10.79
C LEU A 18 -9.36 -20.74 -10.64
N PRO A 19 -8.25 -21.17 -11.26
CA PRO A 19 -7.80 -22.56 -11.20
C PRO A 19 -7.50 -22.95 -9.74
N MET A 20 -8.26 -23.91 -9.23
CA MET A 20 -8.09 -24.46 -7.88
C MET A 20 -6.91 -25.43 -7.89
N THR A 21 -5.73 -24.94 -7.56
CA THR A 21 -4.52 -25.76 -7.42
C THR A 21 -3.78 -25.39 -6.13
N SER A 22 -4.35 -25.78 -4.98
CA SER A 22 -3.71 -26.05 -3.67
C SER A 22 -4.67 -25.76 -2.50
N GLY A 23 -4.49 -26.43 -1.36
CA GLY A 23 -5.28 -26.21 -0.14
C GLY A 23 -5.17 -24.78 0.42
N ALA A 24 -3.99 -24.16 0.29
CA ALA A 24 -3.73 -22.74 0.57
C ALA A 24 -4.65 -21.83 -0.23
N ALA A 25 -4.68 -22.02 -1.55
CA ALA A 25 -5.46 -21.21 -2.47
C ALA A 25 -6.96 -21.30 -2.15
N GLU A 26 -7.48 -22.49 -1.81
CA GLU A 26 -8.88 -22.64 -1.41
C GLU A 26 -9.18 -21.96 -0.07
N SER A 27 -8.30 -22.08 0.92
CA SER A 27 -8.47 -21.48 2.24
C SER A 27 -8.45 -19.95 2.17
N ILE A 28 -7.48 -19.38 1.46
CA ILE A 28 -7.39 -17.92 1.20
C ILE A 28 -8.65 -17.44 0.49
N LEU A 29 -9.05 -18.13 -0.58
CA LEU A 29 -10.21 -17.75 -1.36
C LEU A 29 -11.51 -17.83 -0.56
N ASN A 30 -11.63 -18.83 0.33
CA ASN A 30 -12.79 -19.01 1.19
C ASN A 30 -12.85 -17.97 2.31
N VAL A 31 -11.71 -17.61 2.93
CA VAL A 31 -11.62 -16.49 3.89
C VAL A 31 -12.00 -15.18 3.20
N PHE A 32 -11.45 -14.90 2.00
CA PHE A 32 -11.82 -13.71 1.23
C PHE A 32 -13.30 -13.69 0.86
N LYS A 33 -13.85 -14.81 0.36
CA LYS A 33 -15.28 -14.92 0.01
C LYS A 33 -16.18 -14.75 1.22
N ALA A 34 -15.87 -15.42 2.32
CA ALA A 34 -16.64 -15.35 3.56
C ALA A 34 -16.61 -13.92 4.11
N THR A 35 -15.43 -13.31 4.23
CA THR A 35 -15.29 -11.94 4.75
C THR A 35 -15.90 -10.91 3.82
N LEU A 36 -15.76 -11.01 2.49
CA LEU A 36 -16.47 -10.09 1.58
C LEU A 36 -18.00 -10.24 1.66
N ALA A 37 -18.49 -11.45 1.98
CA ALA A 37 -19.92 -11.72 2.14
C ALA A 37 -20.47 -11.32 3.52
N THR A 38 -19.64 -11.32 4.58
CA THR A 38 -20.05 -11.05 5.97
C THR A 38 -19.58 -9.69 6.50
N ALA A 39 -18.65 -9.03 5.81
CA ALA A 39 -18.04 -7.80 6.31
C ALA A 39 -19.08 -6.68 6.52
N PRO A 40 -19.03 -5.97 7.66
CA PRO A 40 -19.91 -4.83 7.94
C PRO A 40 -19.78 -3.70 6.92
N PHE A 41 -18.71 -3.70 6.11
CA PHE A 41 -18.48 -2.75 5.03
C PHE A 41 -19.51 -2.86 3.89
N CYS A 42 -20.15 -4.02 3.72
CA CYS A 42 -21.34 -4.21 2.88
C CYS A 42 -22.65 -4.10 3.71
N GLY A 43 -22.58 -4.33 5.03
CA GLY A 43 -23.73 -4.42 5.93
C GLY A 43 -24.35 -3.10 6.40
N GLY A 44 -23.65 -1.96 6.29
CA GLY A 44 -24.18 -0.64 6.67
C GLY A 44 -24.82 0.16 5.53
N ILE A 45 -24.73 -0.31 4.28
CA ILE A 45 -25.11 0.46 3.07
C ILE A 45 -26.24 -0.24 2.30
N ALA A 46 -26.82 -1.33 2.80
CA ALA A 46 -27.98 -1.96 2.15
C ALA A 46 -29.17 -0.98 1.97
N SER A 47 -29.28 0.04 2.82
CA SER A 47 -30.28 1.12 2.69
C SER A 47 -29.86 2.30 1.81
N LEU A 48 -28.60 2.36 1.34
CA LEU A 48 -28.07 3.42 0.46
C LEU A 48 -27.65 2.89 -0.93
N ILE A 49 -27.61 1.56 -1.11
CA ILE A 49 -27.30 0.89 -2.38
C ILE A 49 -28.50 0.87 -3.36
N SER A 50 -29.73 1.14 -2.91
CA SER A 50 -30.90 1.04 -3.78
C SER A 50 -30.98 2.09 -4.88
N ASP A 51 -30.26 3.21 -4.74
CA ASP A 51 -30.46 4.37 -5.60
C ASP A 51 -29.18 4.66 -6.43
N TYR A 52 -28.86 3.70 -7.31
CA TYR A 52 -28.30 3.95 -8.65
C TYR A 52 -26.81 4.34 -8.83
N ILE A 53 -25.94 4.42 -7.81
CA ILE A 53 -24.48 4.59 -8.05
C ILE A 53 -23.67 3.74 -7.06
N PRO A 54 -22.85 2.76 -7.51
CA PRO A 54 -21.80 2.21 -6.66
C PRO A 54 -20.88 3.36 -6.26
N SER A 55 -20.88 3.73 -4.98
CA SER A 55 -19.98 4.78 -4.50
C SER A 55 -18.54 4.45 -4.93
N ALA A 56 -17.74 5.45 -5.30
CA ALA A 56 -16.33 5.24 -5.69
C ALA A 56 -15.53 4.43 -4.64
N ARG A 57 -16.00 4.43 -3.38
CA ARG A 57 -15.54 3.57 -2.30
C ARG A 57 -15.77 2.08 -2.55
N PHE A 58 -16.96 1.68 -2.98
CA PHE A 58 -17.28 0.28 -3.26
C PHE A 58 -16.42 -0.28 -4.39
N GLN A 59 -16.31 0.44 -5.51
CA GLN A 59 -15.47 0.03 -6.64
C GLN A 59 -14.00 -0.13 -6.24
N ARG A 60 -13.50 0.77 -5.39
CA ARG A 60 -12.13 0.68 -4.85
C ARG A 60 -11.92 -0.55 -3.97
N LEU A 61 -12.88 -0.87 -3.09
CA LEU A 61 -12.82 -2.07 -2.26
C LEU A 61 -12.89 -3.36 -3.09
N GLU A 62 -13.74 -3.37 -4.12
CA GLU A 62 -13.85 -4.49 -5.06
C GLU A 62 -12.55 -4.71 -5.84
N ALA A 63 -11.97 -3.63 -6.38
CA ALA A 63 -10.69 -3.68 -7.08
C ALA A 63 -9.54 -4.12 -6.17
N PHE A 64 -9.49 -3.59 -4.94
CA PHE A 64 -8.50 -3.98 -3.93
C PHE A 64 -8.61 -5.46 -3.58
N ALA A 65 -9.81 -5.97 -3.30
CA ALA A 65 -10.03 -7.38 -2.99
C ALA A 65 -9.57 -8.30 -4.14
N GLN A 66 -9.86 -7.92 -5.40
CA GLN A 66 -9.42 -8.67 -6.56
C GLN A 66 -7.89 -8.68 -6.71
N GLN A 67 -7.22 -7.55 -6.45
CA GLN A 67 -5.75 -7.47 -6.47
C GLN A 67 -5.14 -8.40 -5.43
N ILE A 68 -5.63 -8.35 -4.18
CA ILE A 68 -5.10 -9.20 -3.11
C ILE A 68 -5.31 -10.68 -3.42
N ALA A 69 -6.48 -11.05 -3.93
CA ALA A 69 -6.74 -12.43 -4.32
C ALA A 69 -5.76 -12.91 -5.40
N ASN A 70 -5.45 -12.08 -6.40
CA ASN A 70 -4.48 -12.43 -7.44
C ASN A 70 -3.07 -12.59 -6.85
N ASP A 71 -2.63 -11.65 -6.00
CA ASP A 71 -1.28 -11.68 -5.42
C ASP A 71 -1.07 -12.91 -4.54
N LEU A 72 -2.05 -13.24 -3.69
CA LEU A 72 -1.95 -14.41 -2.82
C LEU A 72 -2.02 -15.73 -3.61
N LEU A 73 -2.67 -15.75 -4.77
CA LEU A 73 -2.64 -16.89 -5.67
C LEU A 73 -1.28 -17.00 -6.37
N GLU A 74 -0.70 -15.89 -6.84
CA GLU A 74 0.65 -15.87 -7.43
C GLU A 74 1.72 -16.28 -6.40
N LEU A 75 1.50 -15.96 -5.13
CA LEU A 75 2.42 -16.25 -4.02
C LEU A 75 2.00 -17.45 -3.17
N SER A 76 1.10 -18.31 -3.66
CA SER A 76 0.45 -19.34 -2.83
C SER A 76 1.43 -20.26 -2.10
N GLU A 77 2.59 -20.55 -2.70
CA GLU A 77 3.63 -21.39 -2.10
C GLU A 77 4.36 -20.72 -0.92
N LYS A 78 4.34 -19.38 -0.85
CA LYS A 78 4.94 -18.59 0.23
C LYS A 78 3.92 -18.23 1.31
N VAL A 79 2.63 -18.48 1.10
CA VAL A 79 1.59 -18.10 2.06
C VAL A 79 1.65 -19.01 3.28
N ASN A 80 1.68 -18.38 4.45
CA ASN A 80 1.54 -19.06 5.72
C ASN A 80 0.05 -19.38 5.99
N GLU A 81 -0.37 -20.59 5.60
CA GLU A 81 -1.74 -21.06 5.75
C GLU A 81 -2.25 -21.08 7.20
N SER A 82 -1.38 -21.29 8.18
CA SER A 82 -1.80 -21.31 9.59
C SER A 82 -2.02 -19.89 10.10
N TYR A 83 -1.20 -18.92 9.67
CA TYR A 83 -1.35 -17.53 10.06
C TYR A 83 -2.61 -16.87 9.47
N ILE A 84 -2.98 -17.16 8.22
CA ILE A 84 -4.19 -16.55 7.61
C ILE A 84 -5.50 -16.93 8.32
N GLN A 85 -5.48 -17.96 9.18
CA GLN A 85 -6.61 -18.42 9.97
C GLN A 85 -6.62 -17.86 11.41
N THR A 86 -5.70 -16.96 11.76
CA THR A 86 -5.61 -16.36 13.10
C THR A 86 -6.39 -15.05 13.21
N ASP A 87 -6.69 -14.67 14.45
CA ASP A 87 -7.29 -13.37 14.77
C ASP A 87 -6.34 -12.20 14.40
N ASP A 88 -5.02 -12.41 14.47
CA ASP A 88 -4.02 -11.41 14.09
C ASP A 88 -4.09 -11.08 12.60
N PHE A 89 -4.19 -12.10 11.73
CA PHE A 89 -4.38 -11.86 10.30
C PHE A 89 -5.74 -11.22 10.02
N ALA A 90 -6.80 -11.65 10.73
CA ALA A 90 -8.12 -11.03 10.62
C ALA A 90 -8.09 -9.53 10.98
N PHE A 91 -7.31 -9.15 12.00
CA PHE A 91 -7.08 -7.76 12.37
C PHE A 91 -6.37 -6.99 11.25
N VAL A 92 -5.25 -7.49 10.73
CA VAL A 92 -4.50 -6.84 9.63
C VAL A 92 -5.40 -6.67 8.41
N PHE A 93 -6.17 -7.71 8.07
CA PHE A 93 -7.14 -7.70 6.99
C PHE A 93 -8.18 -6.59 7.20
N GLU A 94 -8.84 -6.55 8.36
CA GLU A 94 -9.89 -5.56 8.63
C GLU A 94 -9.37 -4.13 8.57
N LYS A 95 -8.21 -3.87 9.18
CA LYS A 95 -7.57 -2.55 9.18
C LYS A 95 -7.17 -2.12 7.78
N SER A 96 -6.63 -3.03 6.97
CA SER A 96 -6.24 -2.75 5.58
C SER A 96 -7.46 -2.38 4.72
N PHE A 97 -8.54 -3.16 4.80
CA PHE A 97 -9.78 -2.87 4.08
C PHE A 97 -10.41 -1.55 4.52
N ARG A 98 -10.44 -1.28 5.83
CA ARG A 98 -10.91 0.02 6.37
C ARG A 98 -10.08 1.18 5.84
N GLY A 99 -8.75 1.05 5.89
CA GLY A 99 -7.82 2.05 5.37
C GLY A 99 -8.04 2.35 3.89
N VAL A 100 -8.23 1.32 3.06
CA VAL A 100 -8.58 1.48 1.63
C VAL A 100 -9.94 2.14 1.45
N ALA A 101 -10.91 1.82 2.30
CA ALA A 101 -12.24 2.40 2.24
C ALA A 101 -12.20 3.93 2.46
N GLU A 102 -11.36 4.37 3.40
CA GLU A 102 -11.22 5.76 3.84
C GLU A 102 -10.26 6.60 2.97
N ASN A 103 -9.34 5.96 2.25
CA ASN A 103 -8.29 6.66 1.49
C ASN A 103 -8.37 6.35 -0.01
N PRO A 104 -8.65 7.34 -0.88
CA PRO A 104 -8.64 7.15 -2.32
C PRO A 104 -7.23 7.21 -2.96
N GLN A 105 -6.20 7.65 -2.23
CA GLN A 105 -4.86 7.84 -2.77
C GLN A 105 -4.18 6.50 -3.07
N ALA A 106 -3.65 6.35 -4.28
CA ALA A 106 -3.05 5.11 -4.75
C ALA A 106 -1.87 4.65 -3.87
N GLU A 107 -1.09 5.59 -3.35
CA GLU A 107 0.04 5.30 -2.47
C GLU A 107 -0.40 4.64 -1.17
N LYS A 108 -1.52 5.08 -0.58
CA LYS A 108 -2.06 4.48 0.64
C LYS A 108 -2.71 3.13 0.35
N ILE A 109 -3.44 3.01 -0.75
CA ILE A 109 -4.02 1.74 -1.19
C ILE A 109 -2.92 0.69 -1.40
N ASN A 110 -1.85 1.06 -2.11
CA ASN A 110 -0.71 0.18 -2.34
C ASN A 110 0.02 -0.17 -1.03
N ALA A 111 0.11 0.77 -0.08
CA ALA A 111 0.67 0.50 1.23
C ALA A 111 -0.13 -0.56 2.02
N PHE A 112 -1.46 -0.43 2.04
CA PHE A 112 -2.33 -1.44 2.66
C PHE A 112 -2.30 -2.77 1.93
N ARG A 113 -2.13 -2.75 0.60
CA ARG A 113 -1.92 -3.97 -0.19
C ARG A 113 -0.64 -4.68 0.23
N GLY A 114 0.48 -3.97 0.28
CA GLY A 114 1.76 -4.58 0.71
C GLY A 114 1.71 -5.09 2.14
N ILE A 115 1.11 -4.34 3.08
CA ILE A 115 0.89 -4.80 4.47
C ILE A 115 0.17 -6.15 4.48
N LEU A 116 -0.97 -6.26 3.80
CA LEU A 116 -1.79 -7.47 3.84
C LEU A 116 -1.09 -8.67 3.20
N ILE A 117 -0.42 -8.46 2.06
CA ILE A 117 0.34 -9.52 1.37
C ILE A 117 1.56 -9.94 2.18
N ASN A 118 2.36 -8.99 2.66
CA ASN A 118 3.58 -9.28 3.39
C ASN A 118 3.27 -9.90 4.76
N SER A 119 2.18 -9.53 5.42
CA SER A 119 1.70 -10.24 6.61
C SER A 119 1.42 -11.72 6.34
N ALA A 120 0.92 -12.07 5.15
CA ALA A 120 0.58 -13.45 4.82
C ALA A 120 1.78 -14.33 4.46
N ILE A 121 2.89 -13.73 4.01
CA ILE A 121 4.04 -14.47 3.45
C ILE A 121 5.36 -14.28 4.21
N ARG A 122 5.44 -13.31 5.13
CA ARG A 122 6.65 -12.99 5.90
C ARG A 122 6.43 -13.26 7.38
N ASP A 123 7.41 -13.90 8.00
CA ASP A 123 7.48 -14.20 9.44
C ASP A 123 8.52 -13.33 10.17
N ASP A 124 9.26 -12.48 9.45
CA ASP A 124 10.31 -11.62 9.99
C ASP A 124 9.80 -10.27 10.54
N TYR A 125 8.49 -10.12 10.74
CA TYR A 125 7.84 -8.96 11.37
C TYR A 125 6.93 -9.43 12.50
N SER A 126 7.07 -8.81 13.67
CA SER A 126 6.18 -9.10 14.80
C SER A 126 4.78 -8.50 14.58
N GLU A 127 3.78 -8.96 15.34
CA GLU A 127 2.43 -8.41 15.28
C GLU A 127 2.39 -6.93 15.72
N GLU A 128 3.22 -6.55 16.70
CA GLU A 128 3.37 -5.16 17.12
C GLU A 128 3.95 -4.29 15.99
N GLU A 129 4.92 -4.80 15.22
CA GLU A 129 5.46 -4.08 14.06
C GLU A 129 4.39 -3.91 12.97
N LYS A 130 3.60 -4.96 12.68
CA LYS A 130 2.51 -4.92 11.71
C LYS A 130 1.46 -3.88 12.10
N GLU A 131 1.00 -3.90 13.35
CA GLU A 131 0.06 -2.91 13.88
C GLU A 131 0.64 -1.49 13.82
N TYR A 132 1.89 -1.32 14.22
CA TYR A 132 2.56 -0.02 14.20
C TYR A 132 2.69 0.54 12.78
N PHE A 133 3.02 -0.30 11.79
CA PHE A 133 3.08 0.12 10.39
C PHE A 133 1.72 0.50 9.82
N ILE A 134 0.65 -0.22 10.18
CA ILE A 134 -0.73 0.18 9.85
C ILE A 134 -1.04 1.56 10.41
N ALA A 135 -0.66 1.83 11.66
CA ALA A 135 -0.85 3.14 12.29
C ALA A 135 -0.07 4.26 11.57
N LEU A 136 1.17 3.98 11.16
CA LEU A 136 1.99 4.92 10.38
C LEU A 136 1.37 5.20 9.01
N VAL A 137 0.93 4.19 8.27
CA VAL A 137 0.25 4.39 6.97
C VAL A 137 -1.01 5.24 7.13
N ASN A 138 -1.78 5.03 8.21
CA ASN A 138 -2.95 5.87 8.49
C ASN A 138 -2.58 7.33 8.76
N THR A 139 -1.52 7.56 9.54
CA THR A 139 -1.04 8.90 9.91
C THR A 139 -0.45 9.64 8.72
N PHE A 140 0.29 8.95 7.85
CA PHE A 140 0.97 9.58 6.74
C PHE A 140 0.03 9.96 5.59
N SER A 141 0.34 11.11 5.00
CA SER A 141 -0.21 11.47 3.69
C SER A 141 0.49 10.70 2.57
N ALA A 142 -0.13 10.65 1.39
CA ALA A 142 0.48 10.06 0.20
C ALA A 142 1.87 10.66 -0.12
N LEU A 143 2.09 11.94 0.20
CA LEU A 143 3.37 12.61 -0.03
C LEU A 143 4.52 11.99 0.78
N HIS A 144 4.28 11.63 2.04
CA HIS A 144 5.29 10.97 2.88
C HIS A 144 5.73 9.64 2.27
N ILE A 145 4.77 8.85 1.80
CA ILE A 145 5.03 7.55 1.14
C ILE A 145 5.82 7.76 -0.15
N ARG A 146 5.49 8.77 -0.96
CA ARG A 146 6.24 9.12 -2.18
C ARG A 146 7.68 9.52 -1.87
N ILE A 147 7.88 10.41 -0.90
CA ILE A 147 9.22 10.86 -0.47
C ILE A 147 10.03 9.65 0.00
N LEU A 148 9.49 8.85 0.91
CA LEU A 148 10.21 7.70 1.47
C LEU A 148 10.55 6.66 0.40
N ARG A 149 9.62 6.36 -0.51
CA ARG A 149 9.84 5.45 -1.63
C ARG A 149 10.93 5.97 -2.58
N PHE A 150 10.92 7.27 -2.90
CA PHE A 150 11.98 7.88 -3.72
C PHE A 150 13.34 7.81 -3.01
N MET A 151 13.39 8.03 -1.70
CA MET A 151 14.63 7.94 -0.93
C MET A 151 15.16 6.51 -0.82
N ALA A 152 14.27 5.53 -0.64
CA ALA A 152 14.65 4.12 -0.47
C ALA A 152 15.01 3.44 -1.80
N TYR A 153 14.26 3.75 -2.86
CA TYR A 153 14.36 3.11 -4.18
C TYR A 153 14.34 4.15 -5.31
N PRO A 154 15.32 5.06 -5.37
CA PRO A 154 15.25 6.21 -6.26
C PRO A 154 15.09 5.83 -7.74
N LYS A 155 15.87 4.86 -8.21
CA LYS A 155 15.81 4.43 -9.62
C LYS A 155 14.46 3.82 -9.99
N GLN A 156 13.95 2.92 -9.15
CA GLN A 156 12.64 2.30 -9.35
C GLN A 156 11.53 3.36 -9.30
N TYR A 157 11.55 4.25 -8.30
CA TYR A 157 10.57 5.32 -8.19
C TYR A 157 10.55 6.22 -9.43
N LEU A 158 11.71 6.61 -9.94
CA LEU A 158 11.84 7.45 -11.13
C LEU A 158 11.30 6.75 -12.38
N ASN A 159 11.68 5.49 -12.58
CA ASN A 159 11.15 4.65 -13.66
C ASN A 159 9.61 4.57 -13.60
N ASP A 160 9.07 4.26 -12.44
CA ASP A 160 7.61 4.12 -12.24
C ASP A 160 6.86 5.44 -12.40
N SER A 161 7.57 6.56 -12.23
CA SER A 161 7.05 7.93 -12.41
C SER A 161 7.29 8.49 -13.82
N GLY A 162 7.97 7.76 -14.71
CA GLY A 162 8.37 8.25 -16.03
C GLY A 162 9.34 9.44 -15.99
N ILE A 163 10.13 9.56 -14.93
CA ILE A 163 11.11 10.65 -14.74
C ILE A 163 12.50 10.09 -15.05
N SER A 164 13.21 10.72 -15.97
CA SER A 164 14.56 10.29 -16.34
C SER A 164 15.59 10.66 -15.27
N GLU A 165 16.55 9.77 -15.00
CA GLU A 165 17.59 9.95 -13.96
C GLU A 165 18.46 11.19 -14.21
N ASP A 166 18.71 11.56 -15.47
CA ASP A 166 19.50 12.75 -15.85
C ASP A 166 18.85 14.08 -15.41
N ARG A 167 17.54 14.07 -15.11
CA ARG A 167 16.85 15.24 -14.58
C ARG A 167 17.10 15.45 -13.09
N ILE A 168 17.62 14.45 -12.40
CA ILE A 168 17.92 14.51 -10.97
C ILE A 168 19.34 15.03 -10.77
N THR A 169 19.47 16.35 -10.76
CA THR A 169 20.74 17.07 -10.63
C THR A 169 20.70 18.07 -9.47
N GLY A 170 21.87 18.55 -9.05
CA GLY A 170 22.00 19.50 -7.95
C GLY A 170 21.71 18.91 -6.58
N GLY A 171 21.36 19.78 -5.63
CA GLY A 171 21.03 19.43 -4.24
C GLY A 171 19.55 19.12 -4.02
N PHE A 172 19.18 18.84 -2.78
CA PHE A 172 17.81 18.43 -2.39
C PHE A 172 16.75 19.43 -2.84
N SER A 173 16.96 20.74 -2.63
CA SER A 173 16.04 21.79 -3.07
C SER A 173 15.81 21.84 -4.58
N THR A 174 16.76 21.33 -5.37
CA THR A 174 16.68 21.32 -6.83
C THR A 174 15.97 20.07 -7.33
N PHE A 175 16.38 18.88 -6.88
CA PHE A 175 15.86 17.64 -7.47
C PHE A 175 14.57 17.12 -6.84
N PHE A 176 14.24 17.47 -5.59
CA PHE A 176 12.99 17.00 -4.99
C PHE A 176 11.74 17.49 -5.72
N PRO A 177 11.63 18.78 -6.11
CA PRO A 177 10.51 19.25 -6.93
C PRO A 177 10.43 18.57 -8.31
N VAL A 178 11.56 18.08 -8.83
CA VAL A 178 11.60 17.31 -10.09
C VAL A 178 11.09 15.89 -9.86
N ALA A 179 11.54 15.21 -8.81
CA ALA A 179 11.12 13.85 -8.44
C ALA A 179 9.67 13.79 -7.95
N ILE A 180 9.17 14.88 -7.35
CA ILE A 180 7.82 14.98 -6.80
C ILE A 180 7.13 16.18 -7.44
N PRO A 181 6.74 16.07 -8.73
CA PRO A 181 6.14 17.19 -9.45
C PRO A 181 4.78 17.56 -8.85
N GLY A 182 4.43 18.84 -8.96
CA GLY A 182 3.14 19.38 -8.52
C GLY A 182 3.03 19.69 -7.02
N VAL A 183 4.12 19.58 -6.26
CA VAL A 183 4.17 19.89 -4.82
C VAL A 183 5.18 21.01 -4.57
N SER A 184 4.82 22.01 -3.77
CA SER A 184 5.76 23.09 -3.44
C SER A 184 6.92 22.55 -2.59
N LEU A 185 8.10 23.14 -2.75
CA LEU A 185 9.29 22.75 -2.00
C LEU A 185 9.06 22.80 -0.48
N SER A 186 8.39 23.84 0.01
CA SER A 186 8.06 23.99 1.45
C SER A 186 7.21 22.84 2.00
N VAL A 187 6.28 22.30 1.20
CA VAL A 187 5.43 21.18 1.60
C VAL A 187 6.23 19.86 1.58
N ILE A 188 7.14 19.71 0.60
CA ILE A 188 8.08 18.59 0.57
C ILE A 188 9.00 18.61 1.80
N GLU A 189 9.59 19.76 2.12
CA GLU A 189 10.46 19.94 3.30
C GLU A 189 9.72 19.65 4.61
N SER A 190 8.44 20.01 4.72
CA SER A 190 7.61 19.68 5.88
C SER A 190 7.44 18.17 6.03
N ALA A 191 6.96 17.49 4.98
CA ALA A 191 6.74 16.05 5.02
C ALA A 191 8.05 15.25 5.20
N PHE A 192 9.16 15.77 4.65
CA PHE A 192 10.50 15.22 4.89
C PHE A 192 10.90 15.37 6.36
N GLY A 193 10.64 16.53 6.96
CA GLY A 193 10.83 16.76 8.39
C GLY A 193 10.01 15.80 9.26
N ASP A 194 8.76 15.54 8.87
CA ASP A 194 7.91 14.57 9.57
C ASP A 194 8.52 13.15 9.48
N LEU A 195 8.95 12.70 8.29
CA LEU A 195 9.63 11.40 8.15
C LEU A 195 10.86 11.25 9.05
N HIS A 196 11.63 12.33 9.23
CA HIS A 196 12.76 12.36 10.16
C HIS A 196 12.29 12.25 11.61
N GLN A 197 11.24 12.99 11.99
CA GLN A 197 10.67 12.97 13.33
C GLN A 197 10.09 11.59 13.72
N TYR A 198 9.53 10.86 12.75
CA TYR A 198 9.06 9.48 12.92
C TYR A 198 10.19 8.44 12.81
N GLY A 199 11.45 8.86 12.61
CA GLY A 199 12.62 7.98 12.58
C GLY A 199 12.75 7.13 11.31
N LEU A 200 12.05 7.46 10.22
CA LEU A 200 12.11 6.71 8.95
C LEU A 200 13.32 7.12 8.09
N ILE A 201 13.86 8.30 8.34
CA ILE A 201 15.07 8.81 7.70
C ILE A 201 16.01 9.42 8.75
N ASN A 202 17.31 9.39 8.47
CA ASN A 202 18.38 9.80 9.39
C ASN A 202 18.86 11.25 9.15
N THR A 203 18.18 12.00 8.30
CA THR A 203 18.58 13.35 7.91
C THR A 203 17.38 14.27 8.02
N ASP A 204 17.57 15.39 8.71
CA ASP A 204 16.52 16.40 8.86
C ASP A 204 16.45 17.34 7.65
N LYS A 205 15.39 18.17 7.60
CA LYS A 205 15.10 19.05 6.46
C LYS A 205 16.14 20.16 6.20
N THR A 206 17.08 20.43 7.11
CA THR A 206 18.16 21.40 6.87
C THR A 206 19.03 21.01 5.67
N ILE A 207 19.08 19.72 5.29
CA ILE A 207 19.79 19.24 4.11
C ILE A 207 19.37 19.92 2.81
N PHE A 208 18.14 20.46 2.75
CA PHE A 208 17.66 21.23 1.61
C PHE A 208 18.44 22.53 1.37
N HIS A 209 19.05 23.08 2.41
CA HIS A 209 19.79 24.34 2.35
C HIS A 209 21.32 24.18 2.49
N THR A 210 21.78 22.94 2.69
CA THR A 210 23.21 22.64 2.87
C THR A 210 23.93 22.59 1.53
N MET A 211 25.10 23.25 1.45
CA MET A 211 26.02 23.08 0.33
C MET A 211 26.62 21.67 0.38
N THR A 212 26.35 20.84 -0.62
CA THR A 212 26.89 19.48 -0.73
C THR A 212 27.91 19.40 -1.86
N SER A 213 29.00 18.66 -1.65
CA SER A 213 29.97 18.35 -2.71
C SER A 213 29.45 17.29 -3.71
N GLY A 214 28.53 16.44 -3.26
CA GLY A 214 27.80 15.51 -4.13
C GLY A 214 26.61 16.17 -4.83
N GLN A 215 26.04 15.44 -5.80
CA GLN A 215 24.90 15.90 -6.61
C GLN A 215 23.96 14.76 -7.00
N GLY A 216 22.69 15.10 -7.25
CA GLY A 216 21.69 14.16 -7.76
C GLY A 216 21.47 12.96 -6.84
N LEU A 217 21.26 11.78 -7.43
CA LEU A 217 20.90 10.56 -6.69
C LEU A 217 21.95 10.09 -5.68
N HIS A 218 23.23 10.43 -5.89
CA HIS A 218 24.30 10.10 -4.93
C HIS A 218 24.06 10.75 -3.57
N LEU A 219 23.30 11.84 -3.52
CA LEU A 219 22.92 12.52 -2.29
C LEU A 219 21.80 11.81 -1.51
N LEU A 220 21.25 10.68 -1.97
CA LEU A 220 20.25 9.93 -1.22
C LEU A 220 20.83 8.77 -0.42
N GLY A 221 22.05 8.34 -0.73
CA GLY A 221 22.66 7.15 -0.13
C GLY A 221 22.68 7.19 1.41
N ASN A 222 22.31 6.05 2.03
CA ASN A 222 22.32 5.79 3.47
C ASN A 222 21.48 6.76 4.33
N ARG A 223 20.45 7.40 3.77
CA ARG A 223 19.58 8.34 4.50
C ARG A 223 18.27 7.75 4.99
N VAL A 224 17.80 6.64 4.42
CA VAL A 224 16.67 5.89 4.98
C VAL A 224 17.20 5.07 6.15
N SER A 225 16.50 5.12 7.29
CA SER A 225 16.91 4.36 8.47
C SER A 225 16.62 2.86 8.29
N GLU A 226 17.17 2.01 9.16
CA GLU A 226 16.81 0.58 9.17
C GLU A 226 15.29 0.40 9.36
N PHE A 227 14.71 1.16 10.31
CA PHE A 227 13.28 1.20 10.54
C PHE A 227 12.49 1.66 9.29
N GLY A 228 12.97 2.69 8.60
CA GLY A 228 12.41 3.18 7.34
C GLY A 228 12.45 2.14 6.22
N HIS A 229 13.55 1.39 6.12
CA HIS A 229 13.67 0.28 5.18
C HIS A 229 12.71 -0.86 5.53
N ARG A 230 12.61 -1.25 6.80
CA ARG A 230 11.65 -2.27 7.26
C ARG A 230 10.21 -1.86 6.92
N PHE A 231 9.83 -0.61 7.22
CA PHE A 231 8.51 -0.06 6.92
C PHE A 231 8.20 -0.07 5.41
N ILE A 232 9.09 0.50 4.58
CA ILE A 232 8.81 0.63 3.15
C ILE A 232 8.81 -0.74 2.43
N GLN A 233 9.69 -1.66 2.83
CA GLN A 233 9.70 -3.03 2.32
C GLN A 233 8.39 -3.74 2.65
N PHE A 234 7.90 -3.58 3.88
CA PHE A 234 6.66 -4.20 4.31
C PHE A 234 5.42 -3.59 3.65
N CYS A 235 5.39 -2.28 3.42
CA CYS A 235 4.20 -1.61 2.89
C CYS A 235 4.16 -1.55 1.36
N VAL A 236 5.29 -1.38 0.66
CA VAL A 236 5.31 -0.91 -0.73
C VAL A 236 5.92 -1.92 -1.71
N SER A 237 6.63 -2.92 -1.19
CA SER A 237 7.18 -4.02 -1.99
C SER A 237 6.41 -5.29 -1.65
N PRO A 238 5.34 -5.67 -2.37
CA PRO A 238 4.88 -7.05 -2.30
C PRO A 238 6.05 -7.91 -2.76
N ALA A 239 6.50 -8.83 -1.90
CA ALA A 239 7.67 -9.65 -2.22
C ALA A 239 7.37 -10.55 -3.43
N SER A 240 7.81 -10.10 -4.61
CA SER A 240 7.96 -10.94 -5.81
C SER A 240 9.00 -12.01 -5.57
#